data_AF-A0A399J0E1-F1
#
_entry.id   AF-A0A399J0E1-F1
#
_cell.length_a   1.000
_cell.length_b   1.000
_cell.length_c   1.000
_cell.angle_alpha   90.00
_cell.angle_beta   90.00
_cell.angle_gamma   90.00
#
_symmetry.space_group_name_H-M   'P 1'
#
loop_
_entity.id
_entity.type
_entity.pdbx_description
1 polymer ?
#
loop_
_entity_poly.entity_id
_entity_poly.type
_entity_poly.pdbx_seq_one_letter_code
_entity_poly.pdbx_strand_id
1 'polypeptide(L)'
;MKLVTYDAGGGHPRPGVLLGEGDRILDLSQATDGAITSIQGLIEGGDAALERAGVAEATASNGHMVAREGVRLLAPVEPPIQMRDCLCFETHLKQAFQQARKLRAQQFDDPEAAEAEMARKGILSVPETFYEQPIYYKANRFSVVGHETDVIWPSYSRFMDFELEFGIYIGKTAKDVKASDARPYIFGYTIFNDFTARDAQTAEMGGQLGPAKGKDFDTANPMGPCLVTADEFGDPYDKMMICRVNGEEWGRGSTSTMHWSFEQVIEHVSASETLRPGEFLGSGTVGNGCGLEHMRFLSPGDVVELEVEGIGILRNRLIKPAT
;
A
#
# COMPACT_ATOMS: atom_id res chain seq x y z
N MET A 1 -0.90 18.67 2.10
CA MET A 1 -2.35 18.41 2.26
C MET A 1 -2.59 16.91 2.50
N LYS A 2 -3.72 16.54 3.12
CA LYS A 2 -4.22 15.16 3.18
C LYS A 2 -5.36 14.97 2.18
N LEU A 3 -5.04 14.47 1.00
CA LEU A 3 -5.96 14.34 -0.13
C LEU A 3 -6.79 13.07 -0.05
N VAL A 4 -8.06 13.16 -0.44
CA VAL A 4 -8.99 12.02 -0.47
C VAL A 4 -9.81 12.00 -1.74
N THR A 5 -10.16 10.80 -2.18
CA THR A 5 -11.30 10.58 -3.09
C THR A 5 -12.45 10.05 -2.24
N TYR A 6 -13.62 10.68 -2.33
CA TYR A 6 -14.78 10.32 -1.51
C TYR A 6 -16.07 10.28 -2.30
N ASP A 7 -17.03 9.48 -1.83
CA ASP A 7 -18.38 9.36 -2.38
C ASP A 7 -19.40 9.60 -1.26
N ALA A 8 -20.29 10.58 -1.47
CA ALA A 8 -21.33 10.96 -0.51
C ALA A 8 -22.68 10.25 -0.77
N GLY A 9 -22.65 9.04 -1.32
CA GLY A 9 -23.81 8.19 -1.55
C GLY A 9 -24.44 8.31 -2.94
N GLY A 10 -23.78 8.99 -3.88
CA GLY A 10 -24.25 9.21 -5.24
C GLY A 10 -23.61 8.30 -6.29
N GLY A 11 -22.57 7.53 -5.93
CA GLY A 11 -21.77 6.78 -6.90
C GLY A 11 -20.90 7.68 -7.77
N HIS A 12 -20.64 8.91 -7.32
CA HIS A 12 -19.85 9.92 -8.01
C HIS A 12 -18.66 10.31 -7.14
N PRO A 13 -17.50 9.67 -7.32
CA PRO A 13 -16.29 10.02 -6.59
C PRO A 13 -15.87 11.47 -6.83
N ARG A 14 -15.47 12.17 -5.76
CA ARG A 14 -15.04 13.57 -5.79
C ARG A 14 -13.69 13.74 -5.08
N PRO A 15 -12.85 14.68 -5.54
CA PRO A 15 -11.60 15.02 -4.86
C PRO A 15 -11.89 15.88 -3.64
N GLY A 16 -11.11 15.69 -2.57
CA GLY A 16 -11.19 16.54 -1.40
C GLY A 16 -9.91 16.60 -0.58
N VAL A 17 -9.91 17.48 0.41
CA VAL A 17 -8.86 17.58 1.44
C VAL A 17 -9.48 17.24 2.79
N LEU A 18 -8.89 16.30 3.54
CA LEU A 18 -9.26 16.06 4.94
C LEU A 18 -8.73 17.21 5.80
N LEU A 19 -9.63 17.81 6.57
CA LEU A 19 -9.35 18.93 7.47
C LEU A 19 -9.68 18.59 8.92
N GLY A 20 -9.20 19.41 9.84
CA GLY A 20 -9.35 19.17 11.28
C GLY A 20 -8.62 17.90 11.71
N GLU A 21 -9.19 17.17 12.66
CA GLU A 21 -8.71 15.84 13.04
C GLU A 21 -9.17 14.74 12.05
N GLY A 22 -9.54 15.13 10.82
CA GLY A 22 -10.09 14.25 9.79
C GLY A 22 -11.62 14.14 9.83
N ASP A 23 -12.31 15.07 10.49
CA ASP A 23 -13.76 15.06 10.68
C ASP A 23 -14.54 15.74 9.54
N ARG A 24 -13.85 16.47 8.67
CA ARG A 24 -14.42 17.24 7.57
C ARG A 24 -13.58 17.10 6.31
N ILE A 25 -14.27 17.20 5.17
CA ILE A 25 -13.68 17.17 3.84
C ILE A 25 -14.02 18.48 3.14
N LEU A 26 -13.01 19.20 2.68
CA LEU A 26 -13.19 20.25 1.68
C LEU A 26 -13.40 19.62 0.31
N ASP A 27 -14.53 19.86 -0.34
CA ASP A 27 -14.76 19.45 -1.71
C ASP A 27 -13.92 20.31 -2.67
N LEU A 28 -12.84 19.74 -3.21
CA LEU A 28 -11.94 20.46 -4.11
C LEU A 28 -12.59 20.80 -5.44
N SER A 29 -13.57 20.03 -5.90
CA SER A 29 -14.27 20.34 -7.14
C SER A 29 -15.12 21.58 -6.99
N GLN A 30 -15.88 21.68 -5.89
CA GLN A 30 -16.67 22.89 -5.61
C GLN A 30 -15.78 24.08 -5.28
N ALA A 31 -14.77 23.89 -4.43
CA ALA A 31 -13.90 24.98 -3.98
C ALA A 31 -12.99 25.55 -5.06
N THR A 32 -12.86 24.86 -6.21
CA THR A 32 -12.06 25.32 -7.35
C THR A 32 -12.88 25.58 -8.60
N ASP A 33 -14.21 25.74 -8.46
CA ASP A 33 -15.14 25.96 -9.57
C ASP A 33 -15.01 24.92 -10.69
N GLY A 34 -14.79 23.66 -10.32
CA GLY A 34 -14.65 22.53 -11.23
C GLY A 34 -13.27 22.39 -11.88
N ALA A 35 -12.28 23.21 -11.51
CA ALA A 35 -10.93 23.09 -12.07
C ALA A 35 -10.22 21.79 -11.64
N ILE A 36 -10.52 21.28 -10.44
CA ILE A 36 -10.02 20.01 -9.92
C ILE A 36 -11.19 19.03 -9.83
N THR A 37 -11.21 18.01 -10.68
CA THR A 37 -12.34 17.06 -10.78
C THR A 37 -12.02 15.68 -10.23
N SER A 38 -10.76 15.38 -9.95
CA SER A 38 -10.29 14.13 -9.33
C SER A 38 -8.89 14.31 -8.73
N ILE A 39 -8.48 13.40 -7.84
CA ILE A 39 -7.10 13.37 -7.33
C ILE A 39 -6.11 13.04 -8.46
N GLN A 40 -6.48 12.15 -9.41
CA GLN A 40 -5.68 11.92 -10.62
C GLN A 40 -5.47 13.20 -11.42
N GLY A 41 -6.54 13.98 -11.67
CA GLY A 41 -6.45 15.24 -12.40
C GLY A 41 -5.63 16.30 -11.64
N LEU A 42 -5.67 16.29 -10.31
CA LEU A 42 -4.82 17.13 -9.48
C LEU A 42 -3.33 16.74 -9.64
N ILE A 43 -3.01 15.44 -9.62
CA ILE A 43 -1.66 14.92 -9.85
C ILE A 43 -1.16 15.30 -11.25
N GLU A 44 -1.97 15.08 -12.29
CA GLU A 44 -1.63 15.41 -13.68
C GLU A 44 -1.48 16.91 -13.93
N GLY A 45 -2.23 17.73 -13.20
CA GLY A 45 -2.13 19.19 -13.25
C GLY A 45 -0.87 19.77 -12.60
N GLY A 46 -0.09 18.94 -11.88
CA GLY A 46 1.20 19.31 -11.29
C GLY A 46 1.11 20.50 -10.34
N ASP A 47 2.20 21.28 -10.29
CA ASP A 47 2.37 22.39 -9.34
C ASP A 47 1.23 23.42 -9.41
N ALA A 48 0.70 23.71 -10.61
CA ALA A 48 -0.38 24.68 -10.77
C ALA A 48 -1.72 24.19 -10.19
N ALA A 49 -2.01 22.89 -10.29
CA ALA A 49 -3.20 22.31 -9.66
C ALA A 49 -3.01 22.20 -8.13
N LEU A 50 -1.81 21.87 -7.68
CA LEU A 50 -1.48 21.81 -6.26
C LEU A 50 -1.57 23.21 -5.62
N GLU A 51 -1.02 24.25 -6.25
CA GLU A 51 -1.14 25.63 -5.79
C GLU A 51 -2.62 26.04 -5.67
N ARG A 52 -3.42 25.73 -6.69
CA ARG A 52 -4.87 26.00 -6.67
C ARG A 52 -5.58 25.28 -5.52
N ALA A 53 -5.26 24.01 -5.26
CA ALA A 53 -5.80 23.27 -4.14
C ALA A 53 -5.40 23.91 -2.80
N GLY A 54 -4.15 24.35 -2.67
CA GLY A 54 -3.67 25.05 -1.47
C GLY A 54 -4.37 26.38 -1.23
N VAL A 55 -4.63 27.16 -2.29
CA VAL A 55 -5.43 28.39 -2.20
C VAL A 55 -6.87 28.07 -1.78
N ALA A 56 -7.48 27.03 -2.36
CA ALA A 56 -8.82 26.59 -1.99
C ALA A 56 -8.90 26.15 -0.52
N GLU A 57 -7.89 25.42 -0.03
CA GLU A 57 -7.78 25.02 1.38
C GLU A 57 -7.63 26.24 2.31
N ALA A 58 -6.75 27.18 1.97
CA ALA A 58 -6.49 28.37 2.78
C ALA A 58 -7.66 29.37 2.82
N THR A 59 -8.48 29.39 1.77
CA THR A 59 -9.62 30.33 1.63
C THR A 59 -10.98 29.67 1.85
N ALA A 60 -10.98 28.42 2.27
CA ALA A 60 -12.17 27.60 2.35
C ALA A 60 -13.27 28.24 3.21
N SER A 61 -14.48 28.34 2.64
CA SER A 61 -15.69 28.73 3.37
C SER A 61 -16.49 27.49 3.77
N ASN A 62 -17.36 27.62 4.78
CA ASN A 62 -18.22 26.52 5.22
C ASN A 62 -19.12 25.95 4.11
N GLY A 63 -19.36 26.69 3.03
CA GLY A 63 -20.24 26.27 1.92
C GLY A 63 -19.71 25.09 1.09
N HIS A 64 -18.42 24.78 1.15
CA HIS A 64 -17.79 23.68 0.39
C HIS A 64 -17.37 22.49 1.27
N MET A 65 -17.84 22.48 2.52
CA MET A 65 -17.47 21.46 3.50
C MET A 65 -18.48 20.31 3.51
N VAL A 66 -17.95 19.09 3.55
CA VAL A 66 -18.71 17.86 3.72
C VAL A 66 -18.27 17.22 5.05
N ALA A 67 -19.23 16.76 5.86
CA ALA A 67 -18.91 15.97 7.05
C ALA A 67 -18.26 14.64 6.62
N ARG A 68 -17.20 14.21 7.31
CA ARG A 68 -16.58 12.90 7.04
C ARG A 68 -17.53 11.75 7.39
N GLU A 69 -18.38 11.95 8.40
CA GLU A 69 -19.39 10.99 8.78
C GLU A 69 -20.37 10.74 7.62
N GLY A 70 -20.62 9.46 7.32
CA GLY A 70 -21.56 9.06 6.28
C GLY A 70 -21.05 9.13 4.84
N VAL A 71 -19.80 9.57 4.60
CA VAL A 71 -19.16 9.41 3.30
C VAL A 71 -18.31 8.14 3.23
N ARG A 72 -18.22 7.54 2.05
CA ARG A 72 -17.26 6.47 1.76
C ARG A 72 -15.97 7.08 1.25
N LEU A 73 -14.84 6.69 1.84
CA LEU A 73 -13.52 6.98 1.27
C LEU A 73 -13.13 5.88 0.29
N LEU A 74 -12.71 6.30 -0.89
CA LEU A 74 -12.11 5.44 -1.90
C LEU A 74 -10.59 5.47 -1.75
N ALA A 75 -9.88 4.61 -2.47
CA ALA A 75 -8.44 4.78 -2.62
C ALA A 75 -8.15 6.17 -3.21
N PRO A 76 -7.03 6.83 -2.86
CA PRO A 76 -6.75 8.18 -3.35
C PRO A 76 -6.84 8.30 -4.86
N VAL A 77 -6.37 7.29 -5.61
CA VAL A 77 -6.61 7.11 -7.04
C VAL A 77 -7.18 5.71 -7.27
N GLU A 78 -8.43 5.61 -7.72
CA GLU A 78 -9.14 4.33 -7.87
C GLU A 78 -9.75 4.17 -9.29
N PRO A 79 -9.28 3.23 -10.12
CA PRO A 79 -8.01 2.50 -9.99
C PRO A 79 -6.80 3.42 -10.31
N PRO A 80 -5.61 3.17 -9.72
CA PRO A 80 -4.38 3.86 -10.11
C PRO A 80 -4.02 3.54 -11.57
N ILE A 81 -3.28 4.42 -12.26
CA ILE A 81 -2.96 4.25 -13.70
C ILE A 81 -2.19 2.95 -13.96
N GLN A 82 -1.24 2.65 -13.09
CA GLN A 82 -0.47 1.42 -13.01
C GLN A 82 -0.07 1.23 -11.55
N MET A 83 0.18 -0.02 -11.16
CA MET A 83 0.62 -0.36 -9.82
C MET A 83 1.77 -1.36 -9.89
N ARG A 84 2.84 -1.07 -9.15
CA ARG A 84 3.91 -2.04 -8.87
C ARG A 84 4.08 -2.10 -7.38
N ASP A 85 4.33 -3.29 -6.88
CA ASP A 85 4.70 -3.47 -5.49
C ASP A 85 6.12 -4.03 -5.39
N CYS A 86 6.90 -3.42 -4.52
CA CYS A 86 8.34 -3.61 -4.43
C CYS A 86 8.69 -4.49 -3.23
N LEU A 87 9.96 -4.79 -3.09
CA LEU A 87 10.48 -5.56 -1.99
C LEU A 87 11.67 -4.81 -1.40
N CYS A 88 11.39 -3.87 -0.50
CA CYS A 88 12.39 -2.95 0.03
C CYS A 88 12.84 -3.24 1.46
N PHE A 89 12.18 -4.14 2.20
CA PHE A 89 12.51 -4.42 3.61
C PHE A 89 13.15 -5.80 3.80
N GLU A 90 14.44 -5.81 4.15
CA GLU A 90 15.21 -7.04 4.34
C GLU A 90 14.71 -7.87 5.55
N THR A 91 14.35 -7.17 6.63
CA THR A 91 13.82 -7.80 7.85
C THR A 91 12.60 -8.66 7.54
N HIS A 92 11.71 -8.15 6.69
CA HIS A 92 10.52 -8.87 6.28
C HIS A 92 10.86 -10.20 5.61
N LEU A 93 11.76 -10.17 4.62
CA LEU A 93 12.21 -11.38 3.93
C LEU A 93 12.84 -12.41 4.88
N LYS A 94 13.72 -11.95 5.77
CA LYS A 94 14.37 -12.84 6.74
C LYS A 94 13.34 -13.56 7.62
N GLN A 95 12.38 -12.80 8.15
CA GLN A 95 11.35 -13.31 9.06
C GLN A 95 10.36 -14.22 8.33
N ALA A 96 9.75 -13.73 7.25
CA ALA A 96 8.76 -14.49 6.47
C ALA A 96 9.35 -15.80 5.96
N PHE A 97 10.57 -15.78 5.43
CA PHE A 97 11.21 -17.01 4.96
C PHE A 97 11.62 -17.97 6.08
N GLN A 98 12.00 -17.46 7.25
CA GLN A 98 12.24 -18.30 8.42
C GLN A 98 10.97 -19.06 8.81
N GLN A 99 9.83 -18.37 8.86
CA GLN A 99 8.56 -19.01 9.19
C GLN A 99 8.08 -19.97 8.09
N ALA A 100 8.29 -19.61 6.82
CA ALA A 100 8.00 -20.50 5.70
C ALA A 100 8.86 -21.80 5.73
N ARG A 101 10.15 -21.72 6.11
CA ARG A 101 10.97 -22.91 6.35
C ARG A 101 10.40 -23.77 7.48
N LYS A 102 10.01 -23.16 8.60
CA LYS A 102 9.39 -23.87 9.73
C LYS A 102 8.12 -24.60 9.32
N LEU A 103 7.22 -23.93 8.60
CA LEU A 103 5.99 -24.51 8.08
C LEU A 103 6.28 -25.70 7.15
N ARG A 104 7.25 -25.55 6.24
CA ARG A 104 7.67 -26.63 5.34
C ARG A 104 8.28 -27.82 6.10
N ALA A 105 9.04 -27.55 7.15
CA ALA A 105 9.70 -28.56 7.95
C ALA A 105 8.71 -29.47 8.72
N GLN A 106 7.50 -28.99 9.02
CA GLN A 106 6.44 -29.78 9.67
C GLN A 106 5.99 -31.01 8.84
N GLN A 107 6.36 -31.10 7.57
CA GLN A 107 6.05 -32.23 6.69
C GLN A 107 7.04 -33.40 6.82
N PHE A 108 8.11 -33.23 7.61
CA PHE A 108 9.17 -34.23 7.79
C PHE A 108 9.10 -34.87 9.18
N ASP A 109 9.64 -36.08 9.31
CA ASP A 109 9.65 -36.83 10.58
C ASP A 109 10.44 -36.12 11.69
N ASP A 110 11.50 -35.37 11.32
CA ASP A 110 12.28 -34.51 12.20
C ASP A 110 12.26 -33.07 11.66
N PRO A 111 11.29 -32.24 12.09
CA PRO A 111 11.15 -30.86 11.64
C PRO A 111 12.36 -29.99 11.99
N GLU A 112 12.99 -30.16 13.14
CA GLU A 112 14.12 -29.34 13.56
C GLU A 112 15.34 -29.59 12.66
N ALA A 113 15.65 -30.86 12.39
CA ALA A 113 16.72 -31.22 11.47
C ALA A 113 16.43 -30.75 10.03
N ALA A 114 15.18 -30.87 9.57
CA ALA A 114 14.76 -30.42 8.24
C ALA A 114 14.87 -28.89 8.07
N GLU A 115 14.45 -28.11 9.07
CA GLU A 115 14.61 -26.64 9.06
C GLU A 115 16.09 -26.26 9.03
N ALA A 116 16.92 -26.86 9.88
CA ALA A 116 18.35 -26.57 9.95
C ALA A 116 19.08 -26.91 8.64
N GLU A 117 18.73 -28.04 8.01
CA GLU A 117 19.24 -28.44 6.69
C GLU A 117 18.83 -27.43 5.61
N MET A 118 17.56 -27.00 5.58
CA MET A 118 17.08 -25.99 4.63
C MET A 118 17.81 -24.66 4.80
N ALA A 119 17.99 -24.21 6.04
CA ALA A 119 18.73 -22.98 6.35
C ALA A 119 20.19 -23.07 5.87
N ARG A 120 20.88 -24.19 6.12
CA ARG A 120 22.26 -24.41 5.66
C ARG A 120 22.39 -24.39 4.14
N LYS A 121 21.37 -24.85 3.43
CA LYS A 121 21.29 -24.87 1.96
C LYS A 121 20.83 -23.54 1.35
N GLY A 122 20.51 -22.53 2.15
CA GLY A 122 19.95 -21.26 1.66
C GLY A 122 18.54 -21.40 1.07
N ILE A 123 17.79 -22.44 1.43
CA ILE A 123 16.41 -22.58 0.97
C ILE A 123 15.56 -21.49 1.64
N LEU A 124 14.90 -20.68 0.81
CA LEU A 124 14.18 -19.48 1.24
C LEU A 124 15.10 -18.49 1.96
N SER A 125 16.34 -18.26 1.50
CA SER A 125 17.12 -17.12 2.00
C SER A 125 16.77 -15.84 1.24
N VAL A 126 17.13 -14.68 1.78
CA VAL A 126 17.13 -13.42 1.02
C VAL A 126 17.96 -13.66 -0.26
N PRO A 127 17.40 -13.47 -1.46
CA PRO A 127 18.13 -13.67 -2.70
C PRO A 127 19.19 -12.58 -2.87
N GLU A 128 20.35 -12.91 -3.45
CA GLU A 128 21.41 -11.91 -3.71
C GLU A 128 20.91 -10.73 -4.54
N THR A 129 20.01 -10.99 -5.48
CA THR A 129 19.37 -9.96 -6.32
C THR A 129 18.67 -8.87 -5.50
N PHE A 130 18.23 -9.16 -4.28
CA PHE A 130 17.68 -8.13 -3.38
C PHE A 130 18.72 -7.05 -3.06
N TYR A 131 20.00 -7.39 -2.91
CA TYR A 131 21.05 -6.39 -2.62
C TYR A 131 21.63 -5.76 -3.89
N GLU A 132 21.40 -6.36 -5.06
CA GLU A 132 21.87 -5.85 -6.34
C GLU A 132 20.92 -4.81 -6.94
N GLN A 133 19.60 -4.96 -6.73
CA GLN A 133 18.59 -4.06 -7.28
C GLN A 133 17.24 -4.14 -6.54
N PRO A 134 16.40 -3.08 -6.63
CA PRO A 134 15.00 -3.17 -6.23
C PRO A 134 14.27 -4.28 -7.00
N ILE A 135 13.59 -5.17 -6.28
CA ILE A 135 12.73 -6.21 -6.87
C ILE A 135 11.28 -5.73 -6.76
N TYR A 136 10.49 -5.94 -7.81
CA TYR A 136 9.07 -5.62 -7.81
C TYR A 136 8.28 -6.56 -8.72
N TYR A 137 6.96 -6.61 -8.52
CA TYR A 137 6.02 -7.24 -9.45
C TYR A 137 4.95 -6.22 -9.91
N LYS A 138 4.25 -6.54 -11.00
CA LYS A 138 3.13 -5.73 -11.49
C LYS A 138 1.85 -6.22 -10.83
N ALA A 139 1.24 -5.41 -9.97
CA ALA A 139 0.04 -5.77 -9.22
C ALA A 139 -1.23 -5.48 -10.03
N ASN A 140 -2.33 -6.19 -9.75
CA ASN A 140 -3.61 -5.91 -10.38
C ASN A 140 -4.28 -4.63 -9.84
N ARG A 141 -4.06 -3.51 -10.53
CA ARG A 141 -4.67 -2.20 -10.21
C ARG A 141 -6.21 -2.20 -10.09
N PHE A 142 -6.90 -3.19 -10.66
CA PHE A 142 -8.37 -3.28 -10.59
C PHE A 142 -8.90 -3.88 -9.29
N SER A 143 -8.02 -4.41 -8.44
CA SER A 143 -8.38 -4.91 -7.11
C SER A 143 -8.19 -3.87 -5.99
N VAL A 144 -7.81 -2.65 -6.35
CA VAL A 144 -7.64 -1.53 -5.41
C VAL A 144 -8.99 -1.06 -4.90
N VAL A 145 -9.08 -0.87 -3.59
CA VAL A 145 -10.25 -0.31 -2.89
C VAL A 145 -9.84 0.65 -1.79
N GLY A 146 -10.79 1.42 -1.26
CA GLY A 146 -10.53 2.39 -0.20
C GLY A 146 -10.61 1.86 1.22
N HIS A 147 -10.39 2.79 2.15
CA HIS A 147 -10.62 2.63 3.57
C HIS A 147 -12.06 2.19 3.88
N GLU A 148 -12.22 1.30 4.86
CA GLU A 148 -13.48 0.70 5.32
C GLU A 148 -14.25 -0.12 4.27
N THR A 149 -13.63 -0.38 3.11
CA THR A 149 -14.19 -1.32 2.13
C THR A 149 -13.92 -2.75 2.59
N ASP A 150 -14.92 -3.62 2.45
CA ASP A 150 -14.78 -5.04 2.77
C ASP A 150 -13.81 -5.73 1.80
N VAL A 151 -12.96 -6.61 2.33
CA VAL A 151 -12.02 -7.43 1.58
C VAL A 151 -12.62 -8.82 1.38
N ILE A 152 -12.84 -9.21 0.14
CA ILE A 152 -13.48 -10.46 -0.25
C ILE A 152 -12.45 -11.59 -0.18
N TRP A 153 -12.67 -12.50 0.76
CA TRP A 153 -11.91 -13.72 0.89
C TRP A 153 -12.15 -14.61 -0.35
N PRO A 154 -11.12 -14.92 -1.16
CA PRO A 154 -11.29 -15.72 -2.36
C PRO A 154 -11.62 -17.18 -2.03
N SER A 155 -12.61 -17.76 -2.72
CA SER A 155 -13.14 -19.11 -2.42
C SER A 155 -12.09 -20.23 -2.49
N TYR A 156 -11.00 -20.03 -3.23
CA TYR A 156 -9.91 -20.99 -3.37
C TYR A 156 -8.88 -20.96 -2.23
N SER A 157 -8.91 -19.94 -1.36
CA SER A 157 -7.91 -19.78 -0.29
C SER A 157 -8.44 -20.19 1.07
N ARG A 158 -7.57 -20.79 1.87
CA ARG A 158 -7.76 -21.08 3.31
C ARG A 158 -6.86 -20.26 4.21
N PHE A 159 -5.79 -19.67 3.68
CA PHE A 159 -4.77 -18.98 4.48
C PHE A 159 -4.64 -17.53 4.00
N MET A 160 -5.37 -16.65 4.67
CA MET A 160 -5.33 -15.21 4.41
C MET A 160 -4.40 -14.50 5.38
N ASP A 161 -3.73 -13.48 4.86
CA ASP A 161 -2.79 -12.62 5.57
C ASP A 161 -2.93 -11.18 5.11
N PHE A 162 -2.47 -10.23 5.92
CA PHE A 162 -2.34 -8.81 5.56
C PHE A 162 -0.86 -8.47 5.40
N GLU A 163 -0.57 -7.35 4.75
CA GLU A 163 0.80 -6.86 4.58
C GLU A 163 0.83 -5.36 4.83
N LEU A 164 1.52 -4.95 5.90
CA LEU A 164 1.66 -3.54 6.26
C LEU A 164 2.70 -2.86 5.39
N GLU A 165 2.21 -2.02 4.47
CA GLU A 165 3.05 -1.27 3.56
C GLU A 165 2.68 0.21 3.51
N PHE A 166 3.55 0.99 2.89
CA PHE A 166 3.23 2.32 2.40
C PHE A 166 3.76 2.46 0.98
N GLY A 167 3.29 3.46 0.25
CA GLY A 167 3.72 3.64 -1.13
C GLY A 167 3.59 5.07 -1.58
N ILE A 168 4.15 5.32 -2.76
CA ILE A 168 4.17 6.63 -3.39
C ILE A 168 3.28 6.66 -4.62
N TYR A 169 2.70 7.83 -4.86
CA TYR A 169 2.18 8.19 -6.18
C TYR A 169 3.21 9.03 -6.93
N ILE A 170 3.43 8.70 -8.20
CA ILE A 170 4.27 9.49 -9.09
C ILE A 170 3.56 10.80 -9.47
N GLY A 171 4.23 11.93 -9.31
CA GLY A 171 3.67 13.27 -9.55
C GLY A 171 3.91 13.83 -10.94
N LYS A 172 4.98 13.40 -11.60
CA LYS A 172 5.34 13.86 -12.95
C LYS A 172 5.97 12.74 -13.75
N THR A 173 5.93 12.87 -15.08
CA THR A 173 6.47 11.83 -15.98
C THR A 173 7.96 11.60 -15.68
N ALA A 174 8.35 10.37 -15.37
CA ALA A 174 9.73 9.98 -15.08
C ALA A 174 10.22 8.97 -16.12
N LYS A 175 11.43 9.17 -16.65
CA LYS A 175 12.12 8.21 -17.51
C LYS A 175 13.62 8.41 -17.33
N ASP A 176 14.36 7.33 -17.13
CA ASP A 176 15.81 7.32 -16.96
C ASP A 176 16.28 8.30 -15.84
N VAL A 177 15.50 8.41 -14.76
CA VAL A 177 15.75 9.36 -13.67
C VAL A 177 16.77 8.79 -12.69
N LYS A 178 17.75 9.58 -12.27
CA LYS A 178 18.71 9.18 -11.23
C LYS A 178 18.10 9.29 -9.84
N ALA A 179 18.47 8.41 -8.91
CA ALA A 179 17.96 8.44 -7.55
C ALA A 179 18.21 9.80 -6.87
N SER A 180 19.37 10.42 -7.13
CA SER A 180 19.69 11.77 -6.63
C SER A 180 18.70 12.85 -7.06
N ASP A 181 17.98 12.64 -8.17
CA ASP A 181 17.04 13.58 -8.77
C ASP A 181 15.58 13.12 -8.66
N ALA A 182 15.33 11.96 -8.04
CA ALA A 182 14.02 11.29 -8.08
C ALA A 182 13.02 11.84 -7.04
N ARG A 183 13.48 12.42 -5.93
CA ARG A 183 12.59 12.91 -4.85
C ARG A 183 11.49 13.86 -5.35
N PRO A 184 11.74 14.85 -6.23
CA PRO A 184 10.72 15.73 -6.79
C PRO A 184 9.70 15.05 -7.73
N TYR A 185 9.84 13.75 -8.01
CA TYR A 185 8.85 12.97 -8.77
C TYR A 185 7.83 12.28 -7.87
N ILE A 186 8.02 12.31 -6.55
CA ILE A 186 7.07 11.77 -5.57
C ILE A 186 6.01 12.83 -5.30
N PHE A 187 4.75 12.53 -5.61
CA PHE A 187 3.62 13.41 -5.32
C PHE A 187 3.25 13.35 -3.84
N GLY A 188 3.18 12.15 -3.29
CA GLY A 188 2.75 11.91 -1.92
C GLY A 188 2.71 10.44 -1.55
N TYR A 189 2.33 10.17 -0.31
CA TYR A 189 2.39 8.86 0.34
C TYR A 189 1.01 8.42 0.81
N THR A 190 0.74 7.12 0.73
CA THR A 190 -0.47 6.50 1.32
C THR A 190 -0.11 5.14 1.94
N ILE A 191 -0.98 4.61 2.81
CA ILE A 191 -0.85 3.25 3.32
C ILE A 191 -1.36 2.30 2.24
N PHE A 192 -0.72 1.14 2.13
CA PHE A 192 -1.13 0.07 1.25
C PHE A 192 -1.19 -1.24 2.04
N ASN A 193 -2.30 -1.97 1.89
CA ASN A 193 -2.45 -3.32 2.42
C ASN A 193 -2.43 -4.31 1.27
N ASP A 194 -1.38 -5.12 1.16
CA ASP A 194 -1.27 -6.14 0.12
C ASP A 194 -1.82 -7.49 0.61
N PHE A 195 -3.15 -7.61 0.73
CA PHE A 195 -3.77 -8.82 1.28
C PHE A 195 -3.35 -10.04 0.49
N THR A 196 -2.99 -11.09 1.22
CA THR A 196 -2.36 -12.26 0.62
C THR A 196 -3.10 -13.54 0.93
N ALA A 197 -3.53 -14.23 -0.12
CA ALA A 197 -3.91 -15.63 -0.08
C ALA A 197 -2.63 -16.50 -0.14
N ARG A 198 -2.02 -16.76 1.02
CA ARG A 198 -0.69 -17.37 1.17
C ARG A 198 -0.57 -18.76 0.54
N ASP A 199 -1.63 -19.55 0.58
CA ASP A 199 -1.68 -20.87 -0.05
C ASP A 199 -1.71 -20.78 -1.58
N ALA A 200 -2.48 -19.86 -2.14
CA ALA A 200 -2.47 -19.57 -3.57
C ALA A 200 -1.11 -19.01 -4.01
N GLN A 201 -0.56 -18.04 -3.27
CA GLN A 201 0.76 -17.44 -3.54
C GLN A 201 1.86 -18.51 -3.56
N THR A 202 1.88 -19.40 -2.56
CA THR A 202 2.89 -20.47 -2.46
C THR A 202 2.81 -21.41 -3.66
N ALA A 203 1.60 -21.78 -4.09
CA ALA A 203 1.42 -22.66 -5.25
C ALA A 203 1.88 -21.99 -6.55
N GLU A 204 1.53 -20.71 -6.75
CA GLU A 204 1.89 -19.96 -7.97
C GLU A 204 3.38 -19.65 -8.06
N MET A 205 4.06 -19.44 -6.93
CA MET A 205 5.47 -19.08 -6.93
C MET A 205 6.38 -20.19 -7.49
N GLY A 206 5.92 -21.43 -7.49
CA GLY A 206 6.59 -22.52 -8.21
C GLY A 206 6.65 -22.32 -9.74
N GLY A 207 5.77 -21.48 -10.30
CA GLY A 207 5.71 -21.15 -11.73
C GLY A 207 6.66 -20.02 -12.19
N GLN A 208 7.39 -19.39 -11.26
CA GLN A 208 8.43 -18.39 -11.54
C GLN A 208 7.98 -17.09 -12.23
N LEU A 209 6.68 -16.82 -12.35
CA LEU A 209 6.14 -15.59 -12.94
C LEU A 209 5.79 -14.49 -11.93
N GLY A 210 6.09 -14.69 -10.64
CA GLY A 210 5.68 -13.76 -9.59
C GLY A 210 4.37 -14.15 -8.92
N PRO A 211 3.97 -13.42 -7.86
CA PRO A 211 2.64 -13.58 -7.27
C PRO A 211 1.56 -13.14 -8.26
N ALA A 212 0.43 -13.87 -8.30
CA ALA A 212 -0.73 -13.51 -9.11
C ALA A 212 -2.03 -13.70 -8.30
N LYS A 213 -2.72 -14.84 -8.37
CA LYS A 213 -3.93 -15.12 -7.56
C LYS A 213 -3.71 -15.08 -6.04
N GLY A 214 -2.46 -15.15 -5.58
CA GLY A 214 -2.10 -14.80 -4.21
C GLY A 214 -2.40 -13.35 -3.81
N LYS A 215 -2.45 -12.41 -4.76
CA LYS A 215 -2.51 -10.94 -4.57
C LYS A 215 -3.57 -10.23 -5.43
N ASP A 216 -4.01 -10.82 -6.53
CA ASP A 216 -4.85 -10.18 -7.56
C ASP A 216 -6.36 -10.42 -7.38
N PHE A 217 -6.81 -11.00 -6.27
CA PHE A 217 -8.24 -11.20 -6.04
C PHE A 217 -8.96 -9.87 -5.78
N ASP A 218 -10.27 -9.85 -6.02
CA ASP A 218 -11.05 -8.63 -5.86
C ASP A 218 -10.86 -8.04 -4.46
N THR A 219 -10.71 -6.72 -4.37
CA THR A 219 -10.53 -5.96 -3.11
C THR A 219 -9.26 -6.28 -2.31
N ALA A 220 -8.30 -7.01 -2.88
CA ALA A 220 -7.04 -7.40 -2.22
C ALA A 220 -6.07 -6.24 -1.93
N ASN A 221 -6.21 -5.11 -2.63
CA ASN A 221 -5.24 -4.02 -2.58
C ASN A 221 -5.79 -2.72 -1.95
N PRO A 222 -6.28 -2.71 -0.69
CA PRO A 222 -6.72 -1.47 -0.07
C PRO A 222 -5.62 -0.41 0.05
N MET A 223 -5.99 0.85 -0.22
CA MET A 223 -5.13 2.02 -0.04
C MET A 223 -5.87 3.13 0.70
N GLY A 224 -5.15 3.92 1.49
CA GLY A 224 -5.71 5.07 2.20
C GLY A 224 -5.16 5.26 3.61
N PRO A 225 -5.92 5.91 4.53
CA PRO A 225 -7.23 6.54 4.32
C PRO A 225 -7.15 7.82 3.47
N CYS A 226 -5.94 8.32 3.21
CA CYS A 226 -5.68 9.50 2.42
C CYS A 226 -4.31 9.43 1.73
N LEU A 227 -4.05 10.38 0.85
CA LEU A 227 -2.77 10.65 0.22
C LEU A 227 -2.17 11.91 0.84
N VAL A 228 -1.09 11.76 1.60
CA VAL A 228 -0.37 12.90 2.19
C VAL A 228 0.63 13.42 1.17
N THR A 229 0.55 14.70 0.81
CA THR A 229 1.50 15.30 -0.14
C THR A 229 2.92 15.28 0.41
N ALA A 230 3.92 15.19 -0.47
CA ALA A 230 5.30 14.96 -0.07
C ALA A 230 5.90 16.05 0.85
N ASP A 231 5.43 17.29 0.72
CA ASP A 231 5.80 18.42 1.57
C ASP A 231 5.25 18.30 3.01
N GLU A 232 4.03 17.78 3.19
CA GLU A 232 3.43 17.57 4.52
C GLU A 232 3.91 16.27 5.19
N PHE A 233 4.31 15.27 4.42
CA PHE A 233 4.73 13.98 5.00
C PHE A 233 6.10 14.10 5.70
N GLY A 234 6.93 15.06 5.28
CA GLY A 234 8.27 15.26 5.83
C GLY A 234 9.26 14.17 5.41
N ASP A 235 10.08 13.70 6.35
CA ASP A 235 10.98 12.57 6.11
C ASP A 235 10.21 11.23 6.07
N PRO A 236 10.17 10.51 4.94
CA PRO A 236 9.45 9.25 4.81
C PRO A 236 10.22 8.07 5.42
N TYR A 237 11.50 8.25 5.79
CA TYR A 237 12.37 7.16 6.24
C TYR A 237 12.57 7.14 7.76
N ASP A 238 11.66 7.76 8.52
CA ASP A 238 11.59 7.65 9.97
C ASP A 238 10.13 7.75 10.46
N LYS A 239 9.29 6.82 10.01
CA LYS A 239 7.88 6.72 10.38
C LYS A 239 7.59 5.42 11.10
N MET A 240 6.90 5.50 12.23
CA MET A 240 6.36 4.32 12.91
C MET A 240 5.26 3.66 12.05
N MET A 241 5.25 2.32 12.02
CA MET A 241 4.24 1.52 11.33
C MET A 241 3.69 0.46 12.28
N ILE A 242 2.36 0.34 12.40
CA ILE A 242 1.70 -0.60 13.32
C ILE A 242 0.60 -1.37 12.59
N CYS A 243 0.52 -2.69 12.79
CA CYS A 243 -0.61 -3.49 12.34
C CYS A 243 -1.39 -4.06 13.52
N ARG A 244 -2.72 -3.99 13.42
CA ARG A 244 -3.65 -4.54 14.41
C ARG A 244 -4.68 -5.41 13.73
N VAL A 245 -5.13 -6.45 14.43
CA VAL A 245 -6.29 -7.24 14.03
C VAL A 245 -7.28 -7.28 15.20
N ASN A 246 -8.51 -6.86 14.94
CA ASN A 246 -9.56 -6.72 15.95
C ASN A 246 -9.13 -5.87 17.17
N GLY A 247 -8.34 -4.82 16.91
CA GLY A 247 -7.79 -3.92 17.93
C GLY A 247 -6.56 -4.43 18.69
N GLU A 248 -6.14 -5.68 18.47
CA GLU A 248 -4.90 -6.23 19.05
C GLU A 248 -3.70 -5.92 18.14
N GLU A 249 -2.64 -5.33 18.68
CA GLU A 249 -1.38 -5.14 17.95
C GLU A 249 -0.73 -6.50 17.64
N TRP A 250 -0.57 -6.80 16.35
CA TRP A 250 0.10 -8.01 15.89
C TRP A 250 1.57 -7.75 15.56
N GLY A 251 1.90 -6.51 15.19
CA GLY A 251 3.22 -6.16 14.74
C GLY A 251 3.48 -4.66 14.68
N ARG A 252 4.77 -4.35 14.68
CA ARG A 252 5.30 -2.99 14.71
C ARG A 252 6.63 -2.94 13.98
N GLY A 253 6.77 -1.93 13.12
CA GLY A 253 7.97 -1.68 12.32
C GLY A 253 8.24 -0.18 12.17
N SER A 254 9.26 0.14 11.37
CA SER A 254 9.59 1.52 11.01
C SER A 254 10.10 1.59 9.59
N THR A 255 9.74 2.67 8.88
CA THR A 255 10.24 2.94 7.53
C THR A 255 11.75 3.19 7.50
N SER A 256 12.40 3.46 8.64
CA SER A 256 13.85 3.58 8.73
C SER A 256 14.62 2.28 8.46
N THR A 257 13.91 1.16 8.44
CA THR A 257 14.49 -0.16 8.09
C THR A 257 14.44 -0.48 6.59
N MET A 258 13.95 0.46 5.77
CA MET A 258 13.87 0.31 4.32
C MET A 258 15.28 0.28 3.71
N HIS A 259 15.59 -0.78 2.96
CA HIS A 259 16.89 -0.98 2.31
C HIS A 259 16.99 -0.20 0.99
N TRP A 260 15.95 -0.29 0.16
CA TRP A 260 15.83 0.47 -1.09
C TRP A 260 14.91 1.66 -0.90
N SER A 261 15.44 2.87 -1.03
CA SER A 261 14.62 4.09 -0.97
C SER A 261 13.70 4.17 -2.20
N PHE A 262 12.58 4.89 -2.10
CA PHE A 262 11.71 5.11 -3.25
C PHE A 262 12.42 5.83 -4.40
N GLU A 263 13.40 6.68 -4.11
CA GLU A 263 14.24 7.30 -5.13
C GLU A 263 15.06 6.26 -5.92
N GLN A 264 15.60 5.25 -5.25
CA GLN A 264 16.31 4.13 -5.90
C GLN A 264 15.34 3.24 -6.68
N VAL A 265 14.13 3.02 -6.16
CA VAL A 265 13.05 2.31 -6.87
C VAL A 265 12.68 3.06 -8.15
N ILE A 266 12.50 4.39 -8.09
CA ILE A 266 12.20 5.21 -9.28
C ILE A 266 13.34 5.12 -10.30
N GLU A 267 14.61 5.19 -9.88
CA GLU A 267 15.74 5.02 -10.80
C GLU A 267 15.70 3.67 -11.50
N HIS A 268 15.48 2.60 -10.73
CA HIS A 268 15.42 1.24 -11.27
C HIS A 268 14.24 1.05 -12.23
N VAL A 269 13.02 1.41 -11.80
CA VAL A 269 11.80 1.20 -12.60
C VAL A 269 11.76 2.12 -13.82
N SER A 270 12.32 3.34 -13.74
CA SER A 270 12.30 4.27 -14.87
C SER A 270 13.40 4.00 -15.92
N ALA A 271 14.27 3.01 -15.70
CA ALA A 271 15.33 2.65 -16.65
C ALA A 271 14.73 2.12 -17.95
N SER A 272 14.79 2.93 -19.02
CA SER A 272 14.18 2.66 -20.31
C SER A 272 12.66 2.39 -20.27
N GLU A 273 11.98 2.80 -19.19
CA GLU A 273 10.55 2.65 -18.96
C GLU A 273 9.99 3.99 -18.44
N THR A 274 8.85 4.42 -18.97
CA THR A 274 8.25 5.72 -18.60
C THR A 274 7.20 5.53 -17.53
N LEU A 275 7.44 6.10 -16.35
CA LEU A 275 6.45 6.25 -15.29
C LEU A 275 5.58 7.49 -15.56
N ARG A 276 4.27 7.35 -15.36
CA ARG A 276 3.26 8.40 -15.57
C ARG A 276 2.76 8.97 -14.23
N PRO A 277 2.31 10.24 -14.22
CA PRO A 277 1.62 10.79 -13.06
C PRO A 277 0.43 9.92 -12.65
N GLY A 278 0.32 9.59 -11.35
CA GLY A 278 -0.73 8.74 -10.80
C GLY A 278 -0.43 7.23 -10.83
N GLU A 279 0.74 6.82 -11.31
CA GLU A 279 1.23 5.45 -11.04
C GLU A 279 1.62 5.30 -9.57
N PHE A 280 1.35 4.11 -9.03
CA PHE A 280 1.66 3.75 -7.64
C PHE A 280 2.85 2.79 -7.57
N LEU A 281 3.76 3.04 -6.62
CA LEU A 281 4.84 2.15 -6.23
C LEU A 281 4.74 1.84 -4.73
N GLY A 282 4.45 0.58 -4.39
CA GLY A 282 4.46 0.05 -3.02
C GLY A 282 5.87 -0.19 -2.50
N SER A 283 6.04 -0.19 -1.19
CA SER A 283 7.33 -0.41 -0.53
C SER A 283 7.69 -1.89 -0.38
N GLY A 284 6.72 -2.79 -0.46
CA GLY A 284 6.83 -4.08 0.19
C GLY A 284 6.60 -3.97 1.69
N THR A 285 6.31 -5.12 2.29
CA THR A 285 5.92 -5.22 3.70
C THR A 285 7.05 -4.81 4.63
N VAL A 286 6.76 -3.93 5.59
CA VAL A 286 7.72 -3.58 6.66
C VAL A 286 8.00 -4.81 7.54
N GLY A 287 9.19 -4.90 8.14
CA GLY A 287 9.48 -5.98 9.08
C GLY A 287 8.48 -6.04 10.25
N ASN A 288 8.07 -7.25 10.63
CA ASN A 288 6.94 -7.54 11.54
C ASN A 288 5.57 -7.06 11.03
N GLY A 289 5.45 -6.70 9.76
CA GLY A 289 4.27 -6.11 9.13
C GLY A 289 3.25 -7.12 8.58
N CYS A 290 3.47 -8.43 8.67
CA CYS A 290 2.46 -9.44 8.28
C CYS A 290 2.26 -10.55 9.30
N GLY A 291 1.12 -11.24 9.22
CA GLY A 291 0.78 -12.35 10.10
C GLY A 291 1.72 -13.54 9.97
N LEU A 292 2.21 -13.84 8.75
CA LEU A 292 3.14 -14.96 8.52
C LEU A 292 4.40 -14.87 9.39
N GLU A 293 4.98 -13.69 9.57
CA GLU A 293 6.18 -13.47 10.40
C GLU A 293 5.98 -13.88 11.86
N HIS A 294 4.73 -13.78 12.32
CA HIS A 294 4.29 -14.11 13.68
C HIS A 294 3.59 -15.47 13.77
N MET A 295 3.47 -16.19 12.65
CA MET A 295 2.68 -17.44 12.55
C MET A 295 1.21 -17.26 12.97
N ARG A 296 0.65 -16.08 12.67
CA ARG A 296 -0.76 -15.73 12.89
C ARG A 296 -1.44 -15.56 11.55
N PHE A 297 -2.68 -16.01 11.42
CA PHE A 297 -3.45 -15.90 10.17
C PHE A 297 -4.84 -15.36 10.45
N LEU A 298 -5.41 -14.70 9.45
CA LEU A 298 -6.71 -14.07 9.55
C LEU A 298 -7.83 -15.12 9.54
N SER A 299 -8.93 -14.79 10.20
CA SER A 299 -10.20 -15.50 10.18
C SER A 299 -11.28 -14.68 9.46
N PRO A 300 -12.31 -15.31 8.88
CA PRO A 300 -13.44 -14.58 8.32
C PRO A 300 -14.09 -13.67 9.37
N GLY A 301 -14.34 -12.41 9.01
CA GLY A 301 -14.90 -11.39 9.91
C GLY A 301 -13.85 -10.54 10.63
N ASP A 302 -12.56 -10.91 10.58
CA ASP A 302 -11.49 -10.11 11.17
C ASP A 302 -11.42 -8.72 10.54
N VAL A 303 -11.11 -7.73 11.38
CA VAL A 303 -10.85 -6.35 10.99
C VAL A 303 -9.36 -6.09 11.11
N VAL A 304 -8.72 -5.73 10.00
CA VAL A 304 -7.31 -5.33 9.96
C VAL A 304 -7.20 -3.81 9.97
N GLU A 305 -6.32 -3.28 10.80
CA GLU A 305 -6.00 -1.86 10.91
C GLU A 305 -4.49 -1.67 10.73
N LEU A 306 -4.12 -0.92 9.70
CA LEU A 306 -2.75 -0.56 9.38
C LEU A 306 -2.54 0.93 9.65
N GLU A 307 -1.56 1.27 10.46
CA GLU A 307 -1.25 2.65 10.84
C GLU A 307 0.16 3.02 10.37
N VAL A 308 0.27 4.18 9.73
CA VAL A 308 1.56 4.80 9.38
C VAL A 308 1.55 6.22 9.91
N GLU A 309 2.55 6.55 10.71
CA GLU A 309 2.74 7.87 11.30
C GLU A 309 2.71 8.96 10.22
N GLY A 310 1.92 10.01 10.46
CA GLY A 310 1.70 11.10 9.51
C GLY A 310 0.54 10.86 8.52
N ILE A 311 0.17 9.61 8.22
CA ILE A 311 -0.93 9.30 7.30
C ILE A 311 -2.25 9.13 8.05
N GLY A 312 -2.34 8.11 8.92
CA GLY A 312 -3.56 7.74 9.63
C GLY A 312 -3.71 6.23 9.72
N ILE A 313 -4.95 5.75 9.78
CA ILE A 313 -5.26 4.31 9.88
C ILE A 313 -6.05 3.86 8.64
N LEU A 314 -5.54 2.86 7.94
CA LEU A 314 -6.26 2.11 6.91
C LEU A 314 -6.92 0.90 7.55
N ARG A 315 -8.26 0.80 7.45
CA ARG A 315 -9.05 -0.20 8.15
C ARG A 315 -9.91 -0.97 7.15
N ASN A 316 -9.83 -2.29 7.13
CA ASN A 316 -10.62 -3.13 6.23
C ASN A 316 -11.07 -4.41 6.95
N ARG A 317 -12.28 -4.89 6.64
CA ARG A 317 -12.85 -6.11 7.23
C ARG A 317 -12.87 -7.23 6.21
N LEU A 318 -12.48 -8.44 6.62
CA LEU A 318 -12.53 -9.61 5.75
C LEU A 318 -13.92 -10.21 5.73
N ILE A 319 -14.48 -10.38 4.54
CA ILE A 319 -15.75 -11.07 4.32
C ILE A 319 -15.51 -12.35 3.53
N LYS A 320 -16.06 -13.46 4.01
CA LYS A 320 -16.06 -14.72 3.26
C LYS A 320 -17.46 -14.95 2.71
N PRO A 321 -17.67 -14.82 1.39
CA PRO A 321 -18.99 -15.06 0.79
C PRO A 321 -19.49 -16.47 1.15
N ALA A 322 -20.80 -16.57 1.41
CA ALA A 322 -21.43 -17.88 1.57
C ALA A 322 -21.27 -18.68 0.27
N THR A 323 -20.87 -19.94 0.40
CA THR A 323 -20.75 -20.90 -0.71
C THR A 323 -22.10 -21.35 -1.23
#